data_AF-B4XES8-F1
#
_entry.id   AF-B4XES8-F1
#
_cell.length_a   1.000
_cell.length_b   1.000
_cell.length_c   1.000
_cell.angle_alpha   90.00
_cell.angle_beta   90.00
_cell.angle_gamma   90.00
#
_symmetry.space_group_name_H-M   'P 1'
#
loop_
_entity.id
_entity.type
_entity.pdbx_description
1 polymer ?
#
loop_
_entity_poly.entity_id
_entity_poly.type
_entity_poly.pdbx_seq_one_letter_code
_entity_poly.pdbx_strand_id
1 'polypeptide(L)'
;MTTTSAFRRPAFHGAMQRLRRLRLVRFLTKPAIPVLPVYKAERSGVTIAARRTVLLVSVMFLAAVYGLLAAVLPLQMLAIPAVPLVLMALVVIWALPEARQAPTRLLAKLYLAYMVAALVWPNYLALSVGGLPWISIRRMIGSIALLTLMISLSVSKKFRSEMAAIMRAAPIPSRLLLAFIMVQIVASIATPAASQTIPRLIGIVLTVTPMAFISLWLIGTDTRTPEWWVTRLFWCVGVLMAIGVLEFRVKHVLWAYSIPSFLRVDEQFLTVVLTPGFRGTYRVLTTFSSPLVWGELTALTIPFVLHRIANSRGVGRLAFWIFFDFLVVASGFLSGSRLAMVGGLVAHTVYLLIWAIRRWRTTKGGLVGISLTLTYPALMVALSLAVMFVPAVHNRVLGGGASQLSNQGRQEQFRLGVPAIARRPFFGYGPGEGAGAVGWRNQQGFLSIDSGFLSVAADYGLLGFVSLYGTMITLMILLAFRGLKMSGDGYPLELAVATFLAVLLNTRSVLSQGDNDPFIFMTLGLGIALLYRSRPVSLSV
;
A
#
# COMPACT_ATOMS: atom_id res chain seq x y z
N MET A 1 80.36 -30.66 63.44
CA MET A 1 80.67 -31.96 62.82
C MET A 1 79.60 -32.23 61.78
N THR A 2 79.88 -31.97 60.50
CA THR A 2 80.06 -33.02 59.44
C THR A 2 78.78 -33.83 59.25
N THR A 3 78.07 -33.87 58.11
CA THR A 3 78.51 -33.95 56.71
C THR A 3 77.30 -33.76 55.77
N THR A 4 77.58 -33.13 54.63
CA THR A 4 77.07 -33.40 53.25
C THR A 4 76.11 -34.57 53.02
N SER A 5 75.02 -34.34 52.28
CA SER A 5 74.80 -35.01 50.99
C SER A 5 73.73 -34.33 50.14
N ALA A 6 74.08 -34.12 48.88
CA ALA A 6 73.21 -33.66 47.82
C ALA A 6 72.25 -34.78 47.38
N PHE A 7 71.01 -34.47 47.00
CA PHE A 7 70.33 -35.25 45.98
C PHE A 7 69.36 -34.40 45.15
N ARG A 8 69.30 -34.76 43.87
CA ARG A 8 68.76 -34.04 42.72
C ARG A 8 67.24 -33.93 42.72
N ARG A 9 66.77 -32.81 42.14
CA ARG A 9 65.55 -32.56 41.34
C ARG A 9 64.81 -33.84 40.87
N PRO A 10 63.45 -33.84 40.75
CA PRO A 10 62.84 -33.05 39.67
C PRO A 10 61.38 -32.57 39.81
N ALA A 11 61.01 -31.74 38.83
CA ALA A 11 59.68 -31.71 38.19
C ALA A 11 58.56 -30.85 38.79
N PHE A 12 58.85 -29.63 39.27
CA PHE A 12 57.82 -28.59 39.49
C PHE A 12 57.35 -27.87 38.20
N HIS A 13 57.60 -28.43 37.01
CA HIS A 13 57.06 -27.95 35.74
C HIS A 13 55.89 -28.80 35.18
N GLY A 14 55.60 -29.96 35.77
CA GLY A 14 54.49 -30.83 35.33
C GLY A 14 53.13 -30.52 35.99
N ALA A 15 53.12 -29.96 37.21
CA ALA A 15 51.89 -29.82 37.99
C ALA A 15 50.98 -28.67 37.49
N MET A 16 51.55 -27.54 37.05
CA MET A 16 50.78 -26.41 36.52
C MET A 16 50.20 -26.68 35.12
N GLN A 17 50.90 -27.45 34.28
CA GLN A 17 50.37 -27.92 32.98
C GLN A 17 49.25 -28.97 33.15
N ARG A 18 49.31 -29.82 34.19
CA ARG A 18 48.21 -30.75 34.53
C ARG A 18 46.96 -30.03 35.07
N LEU A 19 47.13 -28.96 35.86
CA LEU A 19 46.00 -28.16 36.36
C LEU A 19 45.30 -27.34 35.27
N ARG A 20 46.00 -26.87 34.23
CA ARG A 20 45.38 -26.24 33.05
C ARG A 20 44.61 -27.26 32.19
N ARG A 21 45.10 -28.50 32.04
CA ARG A 21 44.35 -29.58 31.37
C ARG A 21 43.10 -30.01 32.17
N LEU A 22 43.16 -29.98 33.51
CA LEU A 22 42.01 -30.37 34.35
C LEU A 22 40.85 -29.36 34.33
N ARG A 23 41.10 -28.04 34.15
CA ARG A 23 39.99 -27.07 33.97
C ARG A 23 39.25 -27.26 32.66
N LEU A 24 39.97 -27.55 31.56
CA LEU A 24 39.34 -27.79 30.26
C LEU A 24 38.54 -29.10 30.28
N VAL A 25 39.10 -30.17 30.87
CA VAL A 25 38.41 -31.46 31.01
C VAL A 25 37.20 -31.36 31.93
N ARG A 26 37.29 -30.63 33.07
CA ARG A 26 36.13 -30.36 33.94
C ARG A 26 35.03 -29.54 33.27
N PHE A 27 35.37 -28.64 32.34
CA PHE A 27 34.36 -27.90 31.59
C PHE A 27 33.61 -28.82 30.61
N LEU A 28 34.30 -29.81 30.05
CA LEU A 28 33.72 -30.79 29.12
C LEU A 28 32.89 -31.88 29.81
N THR A 29 33.09 -32.09 31.11
CA THR A 29 32.40 -33.13 31.92
C THR A 29 31.41 -32.57 32.96
N LYS A 30 31.01 -31.30 32.87
CA LYS A 30 29.99 -30.75 33.78
C LYS A 30 28.68 -31.55 33.66
N PRO A 31 28.17 -32.14 34.76
CA PRO A 31 26.88 -32.83 34.75
C PRO A 31 25.74 -31.84 34.46
N ALA A 32 24.67 -32.35 33.85
CA ALA A 32 23.52 -31.56 33.43
C ALA A 32 22.95 -30.76 34.61
N ILE A 33 22.86 -29.44 34.45
CA ILE A 33 22.23 -28.58 35.45
C ILE A 33 20.73 -28.92 35.45
N PRO A 34 20.12 -29.21 36.61
CA PRO A 34 18.69 -29.46 36.70
C PRO A 34 17.95 -28.20 36.21
N VAL A 35 17.25 -28.34 35.08
CA VAL A 35 16.40 -27.30 34.49
C VAL A 35 14.97 -27.50 34.96
N LEU A 36 14.21 -26.39 35.02
CA LEU A 36 12.79 -26.40 35.36
C LEU A 36 12.01 -27.42 34.48
N PRO A 37 10.93 -28.04 35.00
CA PRO A 37 10.22 -29.17 34.36
C PRO A 37 9.70 -28.92 32.93
N VAL A 38 9.72 -27.67 32.46
CA VAL A 38 9.26 -27.25 31.13
C VAL A 38 10.38 -27.38 30.07
N TYR A 39 11.64 -27.55 30.47
CA TYR A 39 12.79 -27.58 29.55
C TYR A 39 13.47 -28.94 29.50
N LYS A 40 13.87 -29.36 28.30
CA LYS A 40 14.68 -30.58 28.10
C LYS A 40 16.07 -30.37 28.70
N ALA A 41 16.58 -31.36 29.43
CA ALA A 41 17.94 -31.37 29.96
C ALA A 41 18.98 -31.15 28.83
N GLU A 42 19.93 -30.23 29.06
CA GLU A 42 20.99 -29.92 28.09
C GLU A 42 21.87 -31.15 27.81
N ARG A 43 22.17 -31.40 26.52
CA ARG A 43 23.11 -32.44 26.07
C ARG A 43 24.57 -32.00 26.31
N SER A 44 25.51 -32.96 26.30
CA SER A 44 26.91 -32.79 26.73
C SER A 44 27.66 -31.56 26.18
N GLY A 45 28.53 -30.98 27.02
CA GLY A 45 29.17 -29.67 26.81
C GLY A 45 30.05 -29.54 25.57
N VAL A 46 30.63 -30.63 25.05
CA VAL A 46 31.46 -30.60 23.83
C VAL A 46 30.61 -30.29 22.59
N THR A 47 29.43 -30.90 22.48
CA THR A 47 28.55 -30.70 21.32
C THR A 47 27.91 -29.31 21.33
N ILE A 48 27.60 -28.78 22.51
CA ILE A 48 27.13 -27.41 22.67
C ILE A 48 28.25 -26.42 22.35
N ALA A 49 29.47 -26.65 22.87
CA ALA A 49 30.62 -25.80 22.57
C ALA A 49 30.93 -25.79 21.07
N ALA A 50 30.98 -26.95 20.42
CA ALA A 50 31.21 -27.06 18.98
C ALA A 50 30.12 -26.34 18.17
N ARG A 51 28.82 -26.52 18.51
CA ARG A 51 27.72 -25.81 17.85
C ARG A 51 27.81 -24.29 18.04
N ARG A 52 28.14 -23.82 19.25
CA ARG A 52 28.32 -22.39 19.54
C ARG A 52 29.51 -21.81 18.78
N THR A 53 30.62 -22.54 18.70
CA THR A 53 31.80 -22.12 17.94
C THR A 53 31.50 -22.08 16.44
N VAL A 54 30.86 -23.11 15.89
CA VAL A 54 30.44 -23.11 14.47
C VAL A 54 29.50 -21.95 14.20
N LEU A 55 28.49 -21.71 15.04
CA LEU A 55 27.60 -20.57 14.90
C LEU A 55 28.35 -19.23 14.92
N LEU A 56 29.25 -19.03 15.89
CA LEU A 56 30.07 -17.81 15.99
C LEU A 56 30.95 -17.61 14.76
N VAL A 57 31.65 -18.65 14.31
CA VAL A 57 32.50 -18.60 13.11
C VAL A 57 31.66 -18.32 11.87
N SER A 58 30.49 -18.95 11.72
CA SER A 58 29.57 -18.68 10.62
C SER A 58 29.08 -17.23 10.64
N VAL A 59 28.69 -16.70 11.81
CA VAL A 59 28.26 -15.30 11.96
C VAL A 59 29.40 -14.34 11.64
N MET A 60 30.61 -14.60 12.13
CA MET A 60 31.78 -13.77 11.85
C MET A 60 32.14 -13.79 10.36
N PHE A 61 32.14 -14.97 9.73
CA PHE A 61 32.38 -15.10 8.29
C PHE A 61 31.32 -14.38 7.47
N LEU A 62 30.04 -14.56 7.80
CA LEU A 62 28.94 -13.84 7.13
C LEU A 62 29.11 -12.33 7.28
N ALA A 63 29.39 -11.85 8.49
CA ALA A 63 29.61 -10.43 8.77
C ALA A 63 30.82 -9.87 8.03
N ALA A 64 31.91 -10.64 7.90
CA ALA A 64 33.10 -10.24 7.14
C ALA A 64 32.80 -10.16 5.63
N VAL A 65 32.12 -11.17 5.06
CA VAL A 65 31.69 -11.15 3.65
C VAL A 65 30.75 -9.97 3.40
N TYR A 66 29.80 -9.72 4.30
CA TYR A 66 28.89 -8.59 4.18
C TYR A 66 29.57 -7.24 4.33
N GLY A 67 30.50 -7.11 5.27
CA GLY A 67 31.33 -5.92 5.42
C GLY A 67 32.16 -5.65 4.17
N LEU A 68 32.75 -6.69 3.57
CA LEU A 68 33.50 -6.58 2.32
C LEU A 68 32.60 -6.17 1.14
N LEU A 69 31.45 -6.82 0.97
CA LEU A 69 30.48 -6.44 -0.06
C LEU A 69 29.98 -5.00 0.14
N ALA A 70 29.78 -4.57 1.38
CA ALA A 70 29.37 -3.21 1.70
C ALA A 70 30.47 -2.16 1.39
N ALA A 71 31.74 -2.53 1.57
CA ALA A 71 32.87 -1.64 1.31
C ALA A 71 33.22 -1.53 -0.19
N VAL A 72 33.05 -2.62 -0.94
CA VAL A 72 33.49 -2.71 -2.35
C VAL A 72 32.40 -2.34 -3.34
N LEU A 73 31.14 -2.71 -3.06
CA LEU A 73 30.06 -2.49 -4.03
C LEU A 73 29.58 -1.03 -4.04
N PRO A 74 29.23 -0.50 -5.22
CA PRO A 74 28.49 0.76 -5.33
C PRO A 74 27.22 0.71 -4.48
N LEU A 75 26.82 1.86 -3.91
CA LEU A 75 25.65 1.97 -3.03
C LEU A 75 24.37 1.37 -3.65
N GLN A 76 24.23 1.49 -4.97
CA GLN A 76 23.11 0.96 -5.75
C GLN A 76 23.06 -0.58 -5.77
N MET A 77 24.22 -1.24 -5.69
CA MET A 77 24.35 -2.69 -5.69
C MET A 77 24.28 -3.30 -4.29
N LEU A 78 24.29 -2.47 -3.22
CA LEU A 78 24.13 -2.93 -1.84
C LEU A 78 22.76 -3.57 -1.55
N ALA A 79 21.77 -3.36 -2.42
CA ALA A 79 20.50 -4.08 -2.34
C ALA A 79 20.69 -5.61 -2.51
N ILE A 80 21.68 -6.05 -3.31
CA ILE A 80 21.95 -7.47 -3.57
C ILE A 80 22.43 -8.19 -2.28
N PRO A 81 23.48 -7.71 -1.57
CA PRO A 81 23.85 -8.30 -0.28
C PRO A 81 22.78 -8.12 0.79
N ALA A 82 21.90 -7.11 0.72
CA ALA A 82 20.79 -7.04 1.67
C ALA A 82 19.83 -8.25 1.55
N VAL A 83 19.76 -8.93 0.40
CA VAL A 83 18.82 -10.04 0.17
C VAL A 83 19.00 -11.18 1.17
N PRO A 84 20.20 -11.81 1.34
CA PRO A 84 20.29 -12.91 2.30
C PRO A 84 20.18 -12.46 3.76
N LEU A 85 20.49 -11.21 4.12
CA LEU A 85 20.19 -10.65 5.44
C LEU A 85 18.67 -10.55 5.67
N VAL A 86 17.93 -10.08 4.68
CA VAL A 86 16.46 -10.04 4.72
C VAL A 86 15.89 -11.45 4.79
N LEU A 87 16.40 -12.41 4.01
CA LEU A 87 15.99 -13.81 4.09
C LEU A 87 16.27 -14.40 5.47
N MET A 88 17.43 -14.12 6.05
CA MET A 88 17.77 -14.55 7.41
C MET A 88 16.82 -13.91 8.44
N ALA A 89 16.53 -12.62 8.32
CA ALA A 89 15.55 -11.95 9.19
C ALA A 89 14.15 -12.56 9.04
N LEU A 90 13.72 -12.91 7.82
CA LEU A 90 12.46 -13.61 7.57
C LEU A 90 12.48 -15.02 8.17
N VAL A 91 13.59 -15.74 8.09
CA VAL A 91 13.77 -17.05 8.75
C VAL A 91 13.71 -16.92 10.27
N VAL A 92 14.34 -15.89 10.84
CA VAL A 92 14.27 -15.61 12.29
C VAL A 92 12.83 -15.33 12.70
N ILE A 93 12.11 -14.49 11.94
CA ILE A 93 10.69 -14.21 12.20
C ILE A 93 9.88 -15.51 12.11
N TRP A 94 10.13 -16.34 11.09
CA TRP A 94 9.44 -17.61 10.90
C TRP A 94 9.76 -18.64 12.00
N ALA A 95 10.96 -18.58 12.57
CA ALA A 95 11.40 -19.45 13.67
C ALA A 95 10.94 -18.99 15.06
N LEU A 96 10.25 -17.85 15.18
CA LEU A 96 9.72 -17.39 16.46
C LEU A 96 8.71 -18.40 17.03
N PRO A 97 8.77 -18.70 18.34
CA PRO A 97 7.83 -19.62 18.96
C PRO A 97 6.41 -19.04 18.95
N GLU A 98 5.40 -19.92 18.94
CA GLU A 98 4.01 -19.48 19.05
C GLU A 98 3.80 -18.75 20.39
N ALA A 99 3.25 -17.53 20.33
CA ALA A 99 2.88 -16.76 21.51
C ALA A 99 1.37 -16.60 21.60
N ARG A 100 0.87 -16.50 22.83
CA ARG A 100 -0.57 -16.34 23.11
C ARG A 100 -1.15 -15.04 22.54
N GLN A 101 -0.33 -13.98 22.43
CA GLN A 101 -0.79 -12.65 21.99
C GLN A 101 0.15 -12.05 20.94
N ALA A 102 -0.39 -11.75 19.76
CA ALA A 102 0.29 -10.97 18.73
C ALA A 102 0.23 -9.47 19.05
N PRO A 103 1.17 -8.64 18.56
CA PRO A 103 1.21 -7.19 18.78
C PRO A 103 0.16 -6.41 17.95
N THR A 104 -1.11 -6.82 18.01
CA THR A 104 -2.21 -6.29 17.19
C THR A 104 -2.53 -4.82 17.48
N ARG A 105 -2.36 -4.37 18.73
CA ARG A 105 -2.53 -2.95 19.11
C ARG A 105 -1.50 -2.06 18.43
N LEU A 106 -0.25 -2.52 18.35
CA LEU A 106 0.81 -1.80 17.64
C LEU A 106 0.50 -1.75 16.15
N LEU A 107 0.03 -2.87 15.57
CA LEU A 107 -0.37 -2.94 14.17
C LEU A 107 -1.48 -1.91 13.82
N ALA A 108 -2.50 -1.78 14.68
CA ALA A 108 -3.56 -0.79 14.50
C ALA A 108 -3.05 0.67 14.58
N LYS A 109 -2.11 0.96 15.49
CA LYS A 109 -1.50 2.29 15.62
C LYS A 109 -0.63 2.62 14.40
N LEU A 110 0.18 1.66 13.95
CA LEU A 110 1.03 1.81 12.76
C LEU A 110 0.20 1.98 11.49
N TYR A 111 -0.92 1.26 11.36
CA TYR A 111 -1.85 1.44 10.25
C TYR A 111 -2.42 2.87 10.19
N LEU A 112 -2.85 3.41 11.33
CA LEU A 112 -3.35 4.78 11.40
C LEU A 112 -2.25 5.80 11.09
N ALA A 113 -1.07 5.65 11.71
CA ALA A 113 0.08 6.51 11.46
C ALA A 113 0.48 6.48 9.97
N TYR A 114 0.44 5.30 9.37
CA TYR A 114 0.72 5.13 7.95
C TYR A 114 -0.35 5.77 7.07
N MET A 115 -1.65 5.64 7.40
CA MET A 115 -2.73 6.31 6.66
C MET A 115 -2.57 7.84 6.67
N VAL A 116 -2.24 8.41 7.84
CA VAL A 116 -1.93 9.84 7.96
C VAL A 116 -0.71 10.20 7.13
N ALA A 117 0.38 9.44 7.20
CA ALA A 117 1.57 9.67 6.40
C ALA A 117 1.37 9.45 4.89
N ALA A 118 0.45 8.57 4.48
CA ALA A 118 0.18 8.30 3.08
C ALA A 118 -0.61 9.42 2.40
N LEU A 119 -1.48 10.10 3.15
CA LEU A 119 -2.37 11.14 2.63
C LEU A 119 -1.87 12.55 2.96
N VAL A 120 -1.48 12.80 4.21
CA VAL A 120 -1.19 14.15 4.74
C VAL A 120 0.30 14.49 4.65
N TRP A 121 1.19 13.51 4.61
CA TRP A 121 2.62 13.80 4.47
C TRP A 121 3.03 13.94 2.99
N PRO A 122 3.82 14.95 2.61
CA PRO A 122 4.26 15.11 1.23
C PRO A 122 5.07 13.93 0.71
N ASN A 123 4.62 13.37 -0.40
CA ASN A 123 5.14 12.12 -0.96
C ASN A 123 6.53 12.23 -1.57
N TYR A 124 6.92 13.46 -1.92
CA TYR A 124 8.18 13.85 -2.54
C TYR A 124 9.26 14.27 -1.54
N LEU A 125 8.96 14.26 -0.24
CA LEU A 125 9.94 14.49 0.83
C LEU A 125 10.44 13.15 1.39
N ALA A 126 11.76 13.01 1.51
CA ALA A 126 12.38 11.85 2.14
C ALA A 126 13.55 12.27 3.03
N LEU A 127 13.90 11.41 3.98
CA LEU A 127 15.04 11.64 4.85
C LEU A 127 16.33 11.33 4.09
N SER A 128 17.21 12.32 3.99
CA SER A 128 18.58 12.18 3.50
C SER A 128 19.51 12.08 4.69
N VAL A 129 19.97 10.87 4.99
CA VAL A 129 21.06 10.63 5.96
C VAL A 129 22.28 10.29 5.12
N GLY A 130 23.37 11.04 5.27
CA GLY A 130 24.57 10.89 4.44
C GLY A 130 25.02 9.43 4.32
N GLY A 131 25.14 8.95 3.09
CA GLY A 131 25.55 7.57 2.78
C GLY A 131 24.44 6.50 2.79
N LEU A 132 23.21 6.83 3.20
CA LEU A 132 22.07 5.92 3.14
C LEU A 132 21.13 6.26 1.97
N PRO A 133 20.47 5.25 1.36
CA PRO A 133 19.44 5.50 0.38
C PRO A 133 18.28 6.25 1.02
N TRP A 134 17.63 7.11 0.25
CA TRP A 134 16.56 7.98 0.75
C TRP A 134 15.36 7.17 1.27
N ILE A 135 14.96 7.46 2.50
CA ILE A 135 13.84 6.78 3.17
C ILE A 135 12.72 7.79 3.37
N SER A 136 11.61 7.62 2.62
CA SER A 136 10.40 8.41 2.88
C SER A 136 9.76 7.99 4.19
N ILE A 137 9.05 8.91 4.86
CA ILE A 137 8.32 8.61 6.10
C ILE A 137 7.32 7.48 5.90
N ARG A 138 6.68 7.41 4.71
CA ARG A 138 5.83 6.29 4.31
C ARG A 138 6.59 4.97 4.34
N ARG A 139 7.76 4.89 3.71
CA ARG A 139 8.60 3.66 3.75
C ARG A 139 9.01 3.29 5.16
N MET A 140 9.37 4.26 6.00
CA MET A 140 9.76 3.99 7.39
C MET A 140 8.61 3.37 8.20
N ILE A 141 7.45 4.03 8.24
CA ILE A 141 6.29 3.52 8.99
C ILE A 141 5.79 2.20 8.37
N GLY A 142 5.76 2.13 7.04
CA GLY A 142 5.34 0.94 6.30
C GLY A 142 6.25 -0.27 6.56
N SER A 143 7.56 -0.07 6.70
CA SER A 143 8.51 -1.12 7.07
C SER A 143 8.25 -1.67 8.46
N ILE A 144 8.02 -0.79 9.44
CA ILE A 144 7.70 -1.20 10.81
C ILE A 144 6.34 -1.92 10.84
N ALA A 145 5.36 -1.45 10.06
CA ALA A 145 4.06 -2.08 9.93
C ALA A 145 4.14 -3.48 9.29
N LEU A 146 4.92 -3.63 8.21
CA LEU A 146 5.18 -4.92 7.57
C LEU A 146 5.87 -5.88 8.54
N LEU A 147 6.92 -5.43 9.24
CA LEU A 147 7.62 -6.26 10.21
C LEU A 147 6.67 -6.73 11.32
N THR A 148 5.84 -5.82 11.86
CA THR A 148 4.84 -6.14 12.87
C THR A 148 3.78 -7.12 12.35
N LEU A 149 3.35 -6.96 11.08
CA LEU A 149 2.44 -7.88 10.41
C LEU A 149 3.07 -9.28 10.27
N MET A 150 4.33 -9.37 9.83
CA MET A 150 5.05 -10.63 9.67
C MET A 150 5.26 -11.34 11.01
N ILE A 151 5.61 -10.60 12.07
CA ILE A 151 5.69 -11.14 13.43
C ILE A 151 4.32 -11.67 13.88
N SER A 152 3.24 -10.92 13.63
CA SER A 152 1.88 -11.35 13.99
C SER A 152 1.45 -12.63 13.25
N LEU A 153 1.80 -12.74 11.96
CA LEU A 153 1.55 -13.93 11.14
C LEU A 153 2.37 -15.13 11.60
N SER A 154 3.61 -14.93 12.04
CA SER A 154 4.46 -16.03 12.49
C SER A 154 4.05 -16.56 13.86
N VAL A 155 3.87 -15.65 14.82
CA VAL A 155 3.76 -15.97 16.24
C VAL A 155 2.35 -16.40 16.67
N SER A 156 1.29 -15.98 15.97
CA SER A 156 -0.09 -16.23 16.40
C SER A 156 -0.88 -17.10 15.42
N LYS A 157 -1.20 -18.33 15.83
CA LYS A 157 -2.13 -19.22 15.11
C LYS A 157 -3.51 -18.60 14.94
N LYS A 158 -4.02 -17.90 15.97
CA LYS A 158 -5.31 -17.17 15.93
C LYS A 158 -5.32 -16.12 14.81
N PHE A 159 -4.28 -15.28 14.75
CA PHE A 159 -4.16 -14.26 13.71
C PHE A 159 -4.16 -14.87 12.30
N ARG A 160 -3.40 -15.95 12.08
CA ARG A 160 -3.39 -16.69 10.80
C ARG A 160 -4.77 -17.27 10.46
N SER A 161 -5.44 -17.89 11.42
CA SER A 161 -6.77 -18.49 11.17
C SER A 161 -7.83 -17.45 10.85
N GLU A 162 -7.80 -16.30 11.53
CA GLU A 162 -8.72 -15.18 11.26
C GLU A 162 -8.47 -14.60 9.87
N MET A 163 -7.21 -14.29 9.52
CA MET A 163 -6.83 -13.81 8.19
C MET A 163 -7.27 -14.78 7.10
N ALA A 164 -7.01 -16.08 7.29
CA ALA A 164 -7.41 -17.11 6.36
C ALA A 164 -8.94 -17.22 6.24
N ALA A 165 -9.68 -17.11 7.33
CA ALA A 165 -11.14 -17.12 7.33
C ALA A 165 -11.71 -15.94 6.54
N ILE A 166 -11.17 -14.74 6.73
CA ILE A 166 -11.58 -13.52 6.00
C ILE A 166 -11.27 -13.68 4.50
N MET A 167 -10.08 -14.15 4.13
CA MET A 167 -9.73 -14.33 2.71
C MET A 167 -10.54 -15.44 2.02
N ARG A 168 -10.82 -16.53 2.73
CA ARG A 168 -11.74 -17.59 2.26
C ARG A 168 -13.17 -17.07 2.12
N ALA A 169 -13.48 -15.91 2.72
CA ALA A 169 -14.80 -15.33 2.63
C ALA A 169 -15.16 -14.86 1.22
N ALA A 170 -14.15 -14.31 0.54
CA ALA A 170 -14.23 -13.80 -0.82
C ALA A 170 -13.07 -14.41 -1.64
N PRO A 171 -13.18 -15.70 -2.03
CA PRO A 171 -12.07 -16.46 -2.56
C PRO A 171 -11.56 -15.91 -3.89
N ILE A 172 -12.46 -15.43 -4.76
CA ILE A 172 -12.09 -14.89 -6.08
C ILE A 172 -11.23 -13.63 -5.95
N PRO A 173 -11.70 -12.51 -5.33
CA PRO A 173 -10.87 -11.31 -5.22
C PRO A 173 -9.62 -11.55 -4.36
N SER A 174 -9.68 -12.42 -3.34
CA SER A 174 -8.49 -12.74 -2.53
C SER A 174 -7.43 -13.50 -3.33
N ARG A 175 -7.83 -14.48 -4.14
CA ARG A 175 -6.91 -15.24 -5.01
C ARG A 175 -6.31 -14.35 -6.09
N LEU A 176 -7.12 -13.47 -6.71
CA LEU A 176 -6.63 -12.52 -7.70
C LEU A 176 -5.66 -11.49 -7.10
N LEU A 177 -5.93 -11.01 -5.87
CA LEU A 177 -5.02 -10.12 -5.16
C LEU A 177 -3.68 -10.81 -4.86
N LEU A 178 -3.72 -12.05 -4.37
CA LEU A 178 -2.51 -12.85 -4.13
C LEU A 178 -1.77 -13.15 -5.44
N ALA A 179 -2.49 -13.50 -6.51
CA ALA A 179 -1.92 -13.72 -7.83
C ALA A 179 -1.22 -12.45 -8.33
N PHE A 180 -1.81 -11.26 -8.14
CA PHE A 180 -1.18 -10.00 -8.50
C PHE A 180 0.13 -9.79 -7.74
N ILE A 181 0.16 -10.02 -6.43
CA ILE A 181 1.38 -9.90 -5.62
C ILE A 181 2.46 -10.89 -6.10
N MET A 182 2.07 -12.13 -6.41
CA MET A 182 3.01 -13.12 -6.95
C MET A 182 3.55 -12.72 -8.32
N VAL A 183 2.69 -12.21 -9.20
CA VAL A 183 3.11 -11.69 -10.51
C VAL A 183 4.08 -10.53 -10.35
N GLN A 184 3.87 -9.61 -9.41
CA GLN A 184 4.83 -8.52 -9.17
C GLN A 184 6.22 -9.05 -8.78
N ILE A 185 6.28 -10.07 -7.92
CA ILE A 185 7.54 -10.70 -7.51
C ILE A 185 8.21 -11.34 -8.72
N VAL A 186 7.48 -12.17 -9.47
CA VAL A 186 8.02 -12.86 -10.66
C VAL A 186 8.46 -11.87 -11.73
N ALA A 187 7.64 -10.86 -12.04
CA ALA A 187 7.94 -9.81 -13.01
C ALA A 187 9.21 -9.02 -12.67
N SER A 188 9.43 -8.75 -11.38
CA SER A 188 10.62 -8.02 -10.93
C SER A 188 11.90 -8.84 -11.07
N ILE A 189 11.81 -10.18 -10.93
CA ILE A 189 12.96 -11.08 -11.05
C ILE A 189 13.21 -11.46 -12.51
N ALA A 190 12.16 -11.69 -13.29
CA ALA A 190 12.24 -12.17 -14.66
C ALA A 190 12.64 -11.09 -15.70
N THR A 191 12.75 -9.82 -15.28
CA THR A 191 13.13 -8.74 -16.19
C THR A 191 14.65 -8.57 -16.32
N PRO A 192 15.18 -8.20 -17.50
CA PRO A 192 16.59 -7.85 -17.68
C PRO A 192 17.03 -6.67 -16.82
N ALA A 193 16.10 -5.78 -16.45
CA ALA A 193 16.36 -4.62 -15.61
C ALA A 193 16.12 -4.92 -14.12
N ALA A 194 16.44 -6.13 -13.65
CA ALA A 194 16.19 -6.58 -12.28
C ALA A 194 16.77 -5.62 -11.21
N SER A 195 17.92 -5.01 -11.50
CA SER A 195 18.55 -4.02 -10.62
C SER A 195 17.69 -2.77 -10.39
N GLN A 196 16.81 -2.41 -11.31
CA GLN A 196 15.92 -1.25 -11.22
C GLN A 196 14.55 -1.62 -10.65
N THR A 197 14.04 -2.81 -10.96
CA THR A 197 12.69 -3.25 -10.57
C THR A 197 12.63 -3.81 -9.15
N ILE A 198 13.67 -4.50 -8.67
CA ILE A 198 13.70 -5.04 -7.31
C ILE A 198 13.56 -3.92 -6.25
N PRO A 199 14.29 -2.79 -6.31
CA PRO A 199 14.09 -1.69 -5.37
C PRO A 199 12.66 -1.12 -5.40
N ARG A 200 12.01 -1.10 -6.57
CA ARG A 200 10.62 -0.63 -6.71
C ARG A 200 9.63 -1.63 -6.13
N LEU A 201 9.83 -2.93 -6.35
CA LEU A 201 9.07 -3.99 -5.69
C LEU A 201 9.18 -3.88 -4.18
N ILE A 202 10.39 -3.70 -3.65
CA ILE A 202 10.61 -3.46 -2.22
C ILE A 202 9.80 -2.24 -1.78
N GLY A 203 9.86 -1.14 -2.52
CA GLY A 203 9.03 0.03 -2.28
C GLY A 203 7.54 -0.30 -2.15
N ILE A 204 6.98 -1.06 -3.10
CA ILE A 204 5.57 -1.47 -3.11
C ILE A 204 5.24 -2.40 -1.93
N VAL A 205 6.11 -3.38 -1.65
CA VAL A 205 5.95 -4.32 -0.52
C VAL A 205 6.02 -3.61 0.83
N LEU A 206 6.76 -2.50 0.94
CA LEU A 206 6.84 -1.72 2.18
C LEU A 206 5.66 -0.74 2.34
N THR A 207 5.10 -0.22 1.25
CA THR A 207 4.16 0.91 1.30
C THR A 207 2.72 0.55 0.93
N VAL A 208 2.50 -0.46 0.09
CA VAL A 208 1.19 -0.76 -0.48
C VAL A 208 0.66 -2.09 0.03
N THR A 209 1.40 -3.18 -0.20
CA THR A 209 0.97 -4.55 0.10
C THR A 209 0.54 -4.78 1.55
N PRO A 210 1.29 -4.35 2.58
CA PRO A 210 0.94 -4.65 3.97
C PRO A 210 -0.37 -3.96 4.37
N MET A 211 -0.65 -2.79 3.80
CA MET A 211 -1.82 -1.99 4.15
C MET A 211 -3.12 -2.64 3.70
N ALA A 212 -3.12 -3.41 2.60
CA ALA A 212 -4.26 -4.24 2.23
C ALA A 212 -4.55 -5.31 3.28
N PHE A 213 -3.53 -6.08 3.69
CA PHE A 213 -3.71 -7.17 4.67
C PHE A 213 -4.02 -6.66 6.08
N ILE A 214 -3.39 -5.56 6.50
CA ILE A 214 -3.68 -4.94 7.80
C ILE A 214 -5.11 -4.39 7.82
N SER A 215 -5.56 -3.71 6.75
CA SER A 215 -6.94 -3.24 6.61
C SER A 215 -7.93 -4.42 6.67
N LEU A 216 -7.63 -5.48 5.92
CA LEU A 216 -8.44 -6.70 5.86
C LEU A 216 -8.60 -7.34 7.25
N TRP A 217 -7.52 -7.49 8.02
CA TRP A 217 -7.58 -8.06 9.36
C TRP A 217 -8.22 -7.13 10.39
N LEU A 218 -7.85 -5.85 10.41
CA LEU A 218 -8.36 -4.87 11.39
C LEU A 218 -9.87 -4.73 11.33
N ILE A 219 -10.40 -4.65 10.10
CA ILE A 219 -11.83 -4.49 9.89
C ILE A 219 -12.53 -5.85 9.94
N GLY A 220 -11.95 -6.90 9.37
CA GLY A 220 -12.59 -8.21 9.30
C GLY A 220 -12.80 -8.88 10.66
N THR A 221 -11.92 -8.62 11.64
CA THR A 221 -12.01 -9.18 13.01
C THR A 221 -12.76 -8.30 14.01
N ASP A 222 -13.39 -7.21 13.55
CA ASP A 222 -14.04 -6.22 14.42
C ASP A 222 -13.10 -5.54 15.45
N THR A 223 -11.78 -5.65 15.25
CA THR A 223 -10.80 -4.88 16.05
C THR A 223 -11.03 -3.38 15.87
N ARG A 224 -11.43 -2.95 14.67
CA ARG A 224 -11.88 -1.59 14.35
C ARG A 224 -13.12 -1.66 13.45
N THR A 225 -14.01 -0.70 13.62
CA THR A 225 -15.20 -0.61 12.77
C THR A 225 -14.88 0.02 11.42
N PRO A 226 -15.62 -0.30 10.35
CA PRO A 226 -15.49 0.38 9.06
C PRO A 226 -15.74 1.89 9.17
N GLU A 227 -16.66 2.31 10.04
CA GLU A 227 -16.95 3.72 10.29
C GLU A 227 -15.76 4.44 10.90
N TRP A 228 -14.99 3.78 11.77
CA TRP A 228 -13.74 4.32 12.29
C TRP A 228 -12.78 4.63 11.15
N TRP A 229 -12.63 3.73 10.17
CA TRP A 229 -11.77 3.94 9.01
C TRP A 229 -12.23 5.14 8.17
N VAL A 230 -13.52 5.19 7.84
CA VAL A 230 -14.14 6.28 7.06
C VAL A 230 -13.98 7.64 7.76
N THR A 231 -14.16 7.69 9.08
CA THR A 231 -13.96 8.92 9.84
C THR A 231 -12.50 9.40 9.78
N ARG A 232 -11.51 8.48 9.83
CA ARG A 232 -10.09 8.87 9.70
C ARG A 232 -9.74 9.33 8.29
N LEU A 233 -10.38 8.77 7.26
CA LEU A 233 -10.27 9.28 5.90
C LEU A 233 -10.74 10.73 5.82
N PHE A 234 -11.92 11.06 6.33
CA PHE A 234 -12.43 12.43 6.28
C PHE A 234 -11.60 13.42 7.08
N TRP A 235 -11.00 13.00 8.20
CA TRP A 235 -10.03 13.83 8.91
C TRP A 235 -8.82 14.16 8.02
N CYS A 236 -8.24 13.16 7.36
CA CYS A 236 -7.09 13.39 6.47
C CYS A 236 -7.46 14.29 5.29
N VAL A 237 -8.58 14.00 4.61
CA VAL A 237 -9.04 14.78 3.46
C VAL A 237 -9.45 16.20 3.88
N GLY A 238 -10.09 16.37 5.04
CA GLY A 238 -10.45 17.67 5.61
C GLY A 238 -9.23 18.57 5.84
N VAL A 239 -8.16 18.01 6.41
CA VAL A 239 -6.87 18.71 6.57
C VAL A 239 -6.29 19.11 5.22
N LEU A 240 -6.30 18.20 4.24
CA LEU A 240 -5.79 18.49 2.90
C LEU A 240 -6.62 19.55 2.16
N MET A 241 -7.94 19.56 2.32
CA MET A 241 -8.80 20.61 1.75
C MET A 241 -8.47 21.98 2.35
N ALA A 242 -8.26 22.06 3.67
CA ALA A 242 -7.84 23.32 4.31
C ALA A 242 -6.48 23.80 3.79
N ILE A 243 -5.50 22.90 3.68
CA ILE A 243 -4.20 23.18 3.05
C ILE A 243 -4.40 23.66 1.61
N GLY A 244 -5.23 22.98 0.82
CA GLY A 244 -5.47 23.32 -0.58
C GLY A 244 -6.11 24.68 -0.80
N VAL A 245 -7.03 25.11 0.08
CA VAL A 245 -7.61 26.46 0.03
C VAL A 245 -6.55 27.52 0.31
N LEU A 246 -5.69 27.30 1.31
CA LEU A 246 -4.58 28.21 1.61
C LEU A 246 -3.60 28.26 0.43
N GLU A 247 -3.21 27.10 -0.10
CA GLU A 247 -2.33 26.99 -1.26
C GLU A 247 -2.89 27.74 -2.47
N PHE A 248 -4.19 27.62 -2.74
CA PHE A 248 -4.86 28.34 -3.82
C PHE A 248 -4.77 29.86 -3.67
N ARG A 249 -4.86 30.38 -2.43
CA ARG A 249 -4.74 31.82 -2.16
C ARG A 249 -3.31 32.32 -2.36
N VAL A 250 -2.32 31.56 -1.90
CA VAL A 250 -0.91 31.98 -1.95
C VAL A 250 -0.26 31.64 -3.32
N LYS A 251 -0.92 30.79 -4.14
CA LYS A 251 -0.49 30.38 -5.49
C LYS A 251 0.86 29.66 -5.55
N HIS A 252 1.23 28.99 -4.47
CA HIS A 252 2.37 28.09 -4.39
C HIS A 252 2.20 27.13 -3.21
N VAL A 253 2.98 26.03 -3.20
CA VAL A 253 2.98 25.04 -2.12
C VAL A 253 3.44 25.68 -0.81
N LEU A 254 2.61 25.58 0.25
CA LEU A 254 2.79 26.34 1.50
C LEU A 254 4.16 26.16 2.18
N TRP A 255 4.77 25.00 2.04
CA TRP A 255 6.07 24.70 2.64
C TRP A 255 7.24 24.78 1.65
N ALA A 256 7.04 25.21 0.40
CA ALA A 256 8.08 25.20 -0.64
C ALA A 256 9.39 25.86 -0.20
N TYR A 257 9.31 26.96 0.55
CA TYR A 257 10.47 27.73 1.03
C TYR A 257 11.01 27.26 2.38
N SER A 258 10.31 26.36 3.08
CA SER A 258 10.61 25.96 4.45
C SER A 258 11.08 24.52 4.59
N ILE A 259 11.39 23.84 3.47
CA ILE A 259 11.89 22.45 3.50
C ILE A 259 13.34 22.44 4.02
N PRO A 260 13.64 21.79 5.14
CA PRO A 260 15.01 21.61 5.63
C PRO A 260 15.89 20.82 4.65
N SER A 261 17.19 21.10 4.63
CA SER A 261 18.14 20.44 3.71
C SER A 261 18.15 18.91 3.84
N PHE A 262 18.01 18.36 5.04
CA PHE A 262 17.94 16.91 5.27
C PHE A 262 16.66 16.24 4.72
N LEU A 263 15.67 17.03 4.27
CA LEU A 263 14.46 16.55 3.58
C LEU A 263 14.46 16.82 2.06
N ARG A 264 15.50 17.51 1.55
CA ARG A 264 15.68 17.78 0.11
C ARG A 264 16.54 16.67 -0.48
N VAL A 265 15.98 15.98 -1.46
CA VAL A 265 16.47 14.67 -1.85
C VAL A 265 16.79 14.63 -3.33
N ASP A 266 15.86 15.08 -4.16
CA ASP A 266 16.06 15.24 -5.60
C ASP A 266 15.71 16.68 -5.97
N GLU A 267 16.73 17.51 -6.21
CA GLU A 267 16.53 18.93 -6.53
C GLU A 267 15.78 19.12 -7.84
N GLN A 268 15.99 18.26 -8.84
CA GLN A 268 15.33 18.38 -10.14
C GLN A 268 13.85 18.02 -10.01
N PHE A 269 13.53 16.87 -9.42
CA PHE A 269 12.15 16.45 -9.21
C PHE A 269 11.42 17.40 -8.25
N LEU A 270 12.06 17.82 -7.16
CA LEU A 270 11.48 18.74 -6.20
C LEU A 270 11.20 20.11 -6.85
N THR A 271 12.11 20.60 -7.71
CA THR A 271 11.87 21.84 -8.46
C THR A 271 10.65 21.71 -9.36
N VAL A 272 10.50 20.60 -10.08
CA VAL A 272 9.32 20.36 -10.94
C VAL A 272 8.03 20.34 -10.14
N VAL A 273 8.02 19.69 -8.97
CA VAL A 273 6.83 19.56 -8.11
C VAL A 273 6.48 20.88 -7.42
N LEU A 274 7.47 21.64 -6.94
CA LEU A 274 7.26 22.89 -6.23
C LEU A 274 7.00 24.09 -7.17
N THR A 275 7.34 23.96 -8.46
CA THR A 275 7.04 24.99 -9.45
C THR A 275 5.52 25.14 -9.61
N PRO A 276 4.96 26.35 -9.38
CA PRO A 276 3.53 26.59 -9.52
C PRO A 276 2.98 26.20 -10.89
N GLY A 277 1.99 25.30 -10.91
CA GLY A 277 1.31 24.88 -12.14
C GLY A 277 0.10 25.77 -12.45
N PHE A 278 0.11 26.46 -13.58
CA PHE A 278 -1.01 27.30 -14.05
C PHE A 278 -1.70 26.73 -15.29
N ARG A 279 -3.05 26.77 -15.30
CA ARG A 279 -3.90 26.55 -16.49
C ARG A 279 -5.03 27.56 -16.49
N GLY A 280 -4.71 28.83 -16.78
CA GLY A 280 -5.58 29.99 -16.56
C GLY A 280 -5.68 30.37 -15.08
N THR A 281 -5.86 29.38 -14.19
CA THR A 281 -5.82 29.53 -12.72
C THR A 281 -4.74 28.62 -12.11
N TYR A 282 -4.36 28.92 -10.86
CA TYR A 282 -3.43 28.10 -10.09
C TYR A 282 -4.05 26.73 -9.80
N ARG A 283 -3.26 25.66 -9.96
CA ARG A 283 -3.71 24.29 -9.72
C ARG A 283 -3.19 23.79 -8.38
N VAL A 284 -4.13 23.50 -7.49
CA VAL A 284 -3.82 22.99 -6.14
C VAL A 284 -3.21 21.59 -6.21
N LEU A 285 -2.08 21.42 -5.53
CA LEU A 285 -1.31 20.18 -5.44
C LEU A 285 -1.47 19.49 -4.09
N THR A 286 -1.52 20.26 -3.01
CA THR A 286 -1.38 19.83 -1.60
C THR A 286 -0.08 19.05 -1.36
N THR A 287 -0.19 17.79 -0.92
CA THR A 287 0.91 16.90 -0.53
C THR A 287 1.33 15.93 -1.64
N PHE A 288 0.64 15.97 -2.79
CA PHE A 288 0.82 15.04 -3.89
C PHE A 288 1.89 15.50 -4.88
N SER A 289 2.35 14.60 -5.75
CA SER A 289 3.30 14.94 -6.82
C SER A 289 2.66 15.67 -8.00
N SER A 290 1.34 15.55 -8.17
CA SER A 290 0.62 16.25 -9.25
C SER A 290 -0.81 16.63 -8.86
N PRO A 291 -1.40 17.68 -9.48
CA PRO A 291 -2.78 18.05 -9.22
C PRO A 291 -3.79 17.01 -9.69
N LEU A 292 -3.38 16.09 -10.58
CA LEU A 292 -4.23 14.98 -11.05
C LEU A 292 -4.45 13.96 -9.93
N VAL A 293 -3.40 13.68 -9.14
CA VAL A 293 -3.49 12.74 -8.01
C VAL A 293 -4.37 13.31 -6.90
N TRP A 294 -4.23 14.60 -6.59
CA TRP A 294 -5.13 15.27 -5.65
C TRP A 294 -6.58 15.17 -6.13
N GLY A 295 -6.80 15.44 -7.41
CA GLY A 295 -8.09 15.25 -8.06
C GLY A 295 -8.63 13.83 -7.94
N GLU A 296 -7.79 12.81 -8.12
CA GLU A 296 -8.18 11.41 -7.93
C GLU A 296 -8.60 11.13 -6.48
N LEU A 297 -7.83 11.59 -5.49
CA LEU A 297 -8.17 11.35 -4.09
C LEU A 297 -9.52 11.98 -3.71
N THR A 298 -9.78 13.23 -4.15
CA THR A 298 -11.08 13.88 -3.91
C THR A 298 -12.22 13.09 -4.55
N ALA A 299 -12.07 12.67 -5.82
CA ALA A 299 -13.07 11.84 -6.51
C ALA A 299 -13.32 10.51 -5.81
N LEU A 300 -12.26 9.85 -5.35
CA LEU A 300 -12.35 8.59 -4.61
C LEU A 300 -12.95 8.75 -3.20
N THR A 301 -12.95 9.96 -2.64
CA THR A 301 -13.52 10.22 -1.31
C THR A 301 -15.04 10.40 -1.35
N ILE A 302 -15.58 10.95 -2.45
CA ILE A 302 -17.01 11.27 -2.63
C ILE A 302 -17.94 10.09 -2.30
N PRO A 303 -17.71 8.85 -2.76
CA PRO A 303 -18.59 7.72 -2.45
C PRO A 303 -18.83 7.50 -0.95
N PHE A 304 -17.81 7.75 -0.13
CA PHE A 304 -17.93 7.64 1.33
C PHE A 304 -18.73 8.81 1.93
N VAL A 305 -18.58 10.03 1.38
CA VAL A 305 -19.37 11.20 1.80
C VAL A 305 -20.84 11.00 1.46
N LEU A 306 -21.15 10.55 0.24
CA LEU A 306 -22.50 10.21 -0.19
C LEU A 306 -23.13 9.14 0.70
N HIS A 307 -22.34 8.16 1.15
CA HIS A 307 -22.79 7.18 2.14
C HIS A 307 -23.11 7.80 3.50
N ARG A 308 -22.39 8.82 3.96
CA ARG A 308 -22.77 9.57 5.17
C ARG A 308 -24.03 10.41 4.98
N ILE A 309 -24.20 11.02 3.81
CA ILE A 309 -25.41 11.76 3.44
C ILE A 309 -26.62 10.82 3.50
N ALA A 310 -26.55 9.67 2.82
CA ALA A 310 -27.62 8.70 2.73
C ALA A 310 -28.01 8.08 4.09
N ASN A 311 -27.07 8.05 5.04
CA ASN A 311 -27.28 7.52 6.40
C ASN A 311 -27.50 8.60 7.47
N SER A 312 -27.55 9.87 7.09
CA SER A 312 -27.67 10.95 8.05
C SER A 312 -29.06 10.95 8.70
N ARG A 313 -29.10 11.00 10.03
CA ARG A 313 -30.33 11.14 10.82
C ARG A 313 -30.41 12.57 11.36
N GLY A 314 -31.33 13.37 10.83
CA GLY A 314 -31.55 14.76 11.22
C GLY A 314 -30.92 15.79 10.26
N VAL A 315 -31.61 16.93 10.15
CA VAL A 315 -31.33 17.98 9.15
C VAL A 315 -29.93 18.57 9.31
N GLY A 316 -29.47 18.83 10.54
CA GLY A 316 -28.13 19.40 10.76
C GLY A 316 -26.99 18.49 10.29
N ARG A 317 -27.09 17.19 10.54
CA ARG A 317 -26.09 16.21 10.05
C ARG A 317 -26.15 16.07 8.54
N LEU A 318 -27.35 16.06 7.96
CA LEU A 318 -27.53 16.05 6.51
C LEU A 318 -26.88 17.28 5.86
N ALA A 319 -27.19 18.48 6.37
CA ALA A 319 -26.62 19.74 5.88
C ALA A 319 -25.10 19.76 5.98
N PHE A 320 -24.53 19.29 7.10
CA PHE A 320 -23.08 19.18 7.25
C PHE A 320 -22.44 18.30 6.17
N TRP A 321 -23.00 17.11 5.90
CA TRP A 321 -22.42 16.21 4.91
C TRP A 321 -22.62 16.67 3.47
N ILE A 322 -23.73 17.34 3.16
CA ILE A 322 -23.93 18.00 1.86
C ILE A 322 -22.91 19.13 1.68
N PHE A 323 -22.69 19.93 2.71
CA PHE A 323 -21.68 20.99 2.68
C PHE A 323 -20.26 20.41 2.54
N PHE A 324 -19.95 19.33 3.26
CA PHE A 324 -18.67 18.64 3.13
C PHE A 324 -18.46 18.08 1.72
N ASP A 325 -19.48 17.48 1.12
CA ASP A 325 -19.44 17.00 -0.26
C ASP A 325 -19.17 18.16 -1.25
N PHE A 326 -19.88 19.28 -1.09
CA PHE A 326 -19.63 20.50 -1.85
C PHE A 326 -18.17 20.97 -1.73
N LEU A 327 -17.59 20.96 -0.52
CA LEU A 327 -16.19 21.31 -0.32
C LEU A 327 -15.22 20.33 -0.99
N VAL A 328 -15.51 19.02 -0.98
CA VAL A 328 -14.68 18.01 -1.67
C VAL A 328 -14.71 18.24 -3.19
N VAL A 329 -15.90 18.49 -3.76
CA VAL A 329 -16.06 18.80 -5.19
C VAL A 329 -15.38 20.12 -5.55
N ALA A 330 -15.55 21.17 -4.73
CA ALA A 330 -14.90 22.45 -4.93
C ALA A 330 -13.37 22.31 -4.86
N SER A 331 -12.84 21.56 -3.91
CA SER A 331 -11.41 21.27 -3.82
C SER A 331 -10.89 20.49 -5.04
N GLY A 332 -11.65 19.51 -5.51
CA GLY A 332 -11.39 18.82 -6.77
C GLY A 332 -11.37 19.79 -7.96
N PHE A 333 -12.23 20.81 -7.97
CA PHE A 333 -12.26 21.84 -9.01
C PHE A 333 -11.02 22.73 -8.96
N LEU A 334 -10.57 23.12 -7.76
CA LEU A 334 -9.35 23.91 -7.55
C LEU A 334 -8.07 23.17 -7.97
N SER A 335 -8.08 21.83 -8.03
CA SER A 335 -6.96 21.06 -8.63
C SER A 335 -6.77 21.33 -10.14
N GLY A 336 -7.78 21.91 -10.80
CA GLY A 336 -7.82 22.12 -12.24
C GLY A 336 -7.71 20.80 -13.04
N SER A 337 -7.98 19.66 -12.41
CA SER A 337 -7.94 18.36 -13.06
C SER A 337 -9.32 17.96 -13.58
N ARG A 338 -9.39 17.61 -14.88
CA ARG A 338 -10.60 17.02 -15.50
C ARG A 338 -10.97 15.71 -14.81
N LEU A 339 -9.96 14.97 -14.36
CA LEU A 339 -10.11 13.71 -13.64
C LEU A 339 -10.94 13.87 -12.37
N ALA A 340 -10.74 14.93 -11.58
CA ALA A 340 -11.57 15.20 -10.39
C ALA A 340 -13.04 15.40 -10.76
N MET A 341 -13.31 16.17 -11.82
CA MET A 341 -14.67 16.49 -12.25
C MET A 341 -15.40 15.25 -12.77
N VAL A 342 -14.76 14.50 -13.68
CA VAL A 342 -15.34 13.28 -14.25
C VAL A 342 -15.47 12.21 -13.18
N GLY A 343 -14.46 12.02 -12.33
CA GLY A 343 -14.52 11.08 -11.21
C GLY A 343 -15.60 11.44 -10.21
N GLY A 344 -15.78 12.73 -9.89
CA GLY A 344 -16.87 13.21 -9.04
C GLY A 344 -18.24 12.99 -9.66
N LEU A 345 -18.41 13.27 -10.95
CA LEU A 345 -19.65 12.99 -11.68
C LEU A 345 -19.98 11.49 -11.67
N VAL A 346 -18.99 10.63 -11.95
CA VAL A 346 -19.14 9.16 -11.89
C VAL A 346 -19.51 8.72 -10.47
N ALA A 347 -18.86 9.27 -9.45
CA ALA A 347 -19.14 8.94 -8.05
C ALA A 347 -20.61 9.22 -7.68
N HIS A 348 -21.10 10.43 -7.98
CA HIS A 348 -22.49 10.83 -7.74
C HIS A 348 -23.48 9.96 -8.51
N THR A 349 -23.23 9.78 -9.81
CA THR A 349 -24.13 9.10 -10.73
C THR A 349 -24.26 7.61 -10.38
N VAL A 350 -23.14 6.93 -10.16
CA VAL A 350 -23.13 5.50 -9.79
C VAL A 350 -23.69 5.30 -8.38
N TYR A 351 -23.34 6.13 -7.41
CA TYR A 351 -23.88 5.99 -6.05
C TYR A 351 -25.39 6.24 -6.01
N LEU A 352 -25.87 7.28 -6.69
CA LEU A 352 -27.30 7.62 -6.78
C LEU A 352 -28.10 6.48 -7.43
N LEU A 353 -27.58 5.86 -8.50
CA LEU A 353 -28.20 4.68 -9.13
C LEU A 353 -28.34 3.53 -8.13
N ILE A 354 -27.24 3.15 -7.49
CA ILE A 354 -27.20 2.04 -6.53
C ILE A 354 -28.14 2.32 -5.34
N TRP A 355 -28.15 3.57 -4.86
CA TRP A 355 -29.05 4.04 -3.82
C TRP A 355 -30.52 3.95 -4.23
N ALA A 356 -30.86 4.38 -5.46
CA ALA A 356 -32.21 4.34 -6.00
C ALA A 356 -32.72 2.89 -6.16
N ILE A 357 -31.89 2.01 -6.73
CA ILE A 357 -32.18 0.58 -6.86
C ILE A 357 -32.45 -0.04 -5.48
N ARG A 358 -31.62 0.26 -4.48
CA ARG A 358 -31.84 -0.26 -3.13
C ARG A 358 -33.13 0.26 -2.52
N ARG A 359 -33.39 1.57 -2.65
CA ARG A 359 -34.60 2.20 -2.11
C ARG A 359 -35.87 1.62 -2.71
N TRP A 360 -35.88 1.37 -4.02
CA TRP A 360 -36.97 0.66 -4.70
C TRP A 360 -37.19 -0.73 -4.08
N ARG A 361 -36.12 -1.49 -3.84
CA ARG A 361 -36.23 -2.85 -3.28
C ARG A 361 -36.66 -2.89 -1.81
N THR A 362 -36.25 -1.92 -0.99
CA THR A 362 -36.51 -1.94 0.45
C THR A 362 -37.80 -1.22 0.85
N THR A 363 -38.19 -0.16 0.14
CA THR A 363 -39.35 0.67 0.50
C THR A 363 -40.55 0.33 -0.39
N LYS A 364 -41.28 -0.73 -0.02
CA LYS A 364 -42.51 -1.12 -0.73
C LYS A 364 -43.53 0.03 -0.67
N GLY A 365 -43.97 0.53 -1.83
CA GLY A 365 -44.91 1.67 -1.96
C GLY A 365 -44.26 3.05 -2.12
N GLY A 366 -42.95 3.18 -1.99
CA GLY A 366 -42.26 4.45 -2.22
C GLY A 366 -41.99 4.73 -3.70
N LEU A 367 -42.66 5.74 -4.28
CA LEU A 367 -42.46 6.11 -5.70
C LEU A 367 -41.05 6.62 -6.01
N VAL A 368 -40.40 7.29 -5.05
CA VAL A 368 -39.08 7.94 -5.25
C VAL A 368 -38.01 6.99 -5.80
N GLY A 369 -37.91 5.77 -5.26
CA GLY A 369 -36.89 4.81 -5.70
C GLY A 369 -37.13 4.31 -7.12
N ILE A 370 -38.39 4.03 -7.45
CA ILE A 370 -38.81 3.58 -8.79
C ILE A 370 -38.59 4.70 -9.80
N SER A 371 -39.13 5.90 -9.52
CA SER A 371 -39.01 7.06 -10.39
C SER A 371 -37.55 7.37 -10.69
N LEU A 372 -36.68 7.46 -9.69
CA LEU A 372 -35.26 7.75 -9.93
C LEU A 372 -34.55 6.65 -10.72
N THR A 373 -34.87 5.37 -10.48
CA THR A 373 -34.27 4.26 -11.23
C THR A 373 -34.70 4.28 -12.70
N LEU A 374 -36.00 4.53 -12.96
CA LEU A 374 -36.55 4.59 -14.33
C LEU A 374 -36.19 5.87 -15.08
N THR A 375 -35.99 6.99 -14.37
CA THR A 375 -35.49 8.25 -14.95
C THR A 375 -33.99 8.19 -15.23
N TYR A 376 -33.25 7.24 -14.65
CA TYR A 376 -31.79 7.18 -14.80
C TYR A 376 -31.30 7.09 -16.25
N PRO A 377 -31.86 6.25 -17.15
CA PRO A 377 -31.50 6.28 -18.57
C PRO A 377 -31.73 7.65 -19.22
N ALA A 378 -32.85 8.32 -18.92
CA ALA A 378 -33.14 9.66 -19.42
C ALA A 378 -32.13 10.69 -18.87
N LEU A 379 -31.74 10.58 -17.59
CA LEU A 379 -30.72 11.43 -16.98
C LEU A 379 -29.34 11.19 -17.60
N MET A 380 -28.99 9.94 -17.93
CA MET A 380 -27.76 9.60 -18.63
C MET A 380 -27.75 10.16 -20.06
N VAL A 381 -28.87 10.08 -20.77
CA VAL A 381 -29.02 10.71 -22.10
C VAL A 381 -28.89 12.23 -21.96
N ALA A 382 -29.61 12.86 -21.04
CA ALA A 382 -29.53 14.31 -20.81
C ALA A 382 -28.12 14.77 -20.43
N LEU A 383 -27.42 14.00 -19.59
CA LEU A 383 -26.03 14.27 -19.22
C LEU A 383 -25.10 14.12 -20.43
N SER A 384 -25.29 13.07 -21.24
CA SER A 384 -24.52 12.87 -22.47
C SER A 384 -24.74 14.02 -23.46
N LEU A 385 -26.00 14.44 -23.64
CA LEU A 385 -26.35 15.61 -24.44
C LEU A 385 -25.72 16.89 -23.86
N ALA A 386 -25.76 17.11 -22.55
CA ALA A 386 -25.13 18.26 -21.92
C ALA A 386 -23.61 18.27 -22.16
N VAL A 387 -22.95 17.12 -22.08
CA VAL A 387 -21.52 16.98 -22.39
C VAL A 387 -21.22 17.25 -23.87
N MET A 388 -22.11 16.87 -24.78
CA MET A 388 -21.91 17.08 -26.22
C MET A 388 -22.22 18.52 -26.66
N PHE A 389 -23.29 19.11 -26.15
CA PHE A 389 -23.85 20.36 -26.67
C PHE A 389 -23.57 21.60 -25.81
N VAL A 390 -23.27 21.47 -24.52
CA VAL A 390 -22.96 22.62 -23.67
C VAL A 390 -21.45 22.86 -23.67
N PRO A 391 -20.91 23.93 -24.31
CA PRO A 391 -19.47 24.12 -24.47
C PRO A 391 -18.72 24.13 -23.14
N ALA A 392 -19.34 24.70 -22.10
CA ALA A 392 -18.80 24.76 -20.75
C ALA A 392 -18.63 23.37 -20.09
N VAL A 393 -19.54 22.43 -20.36
CA VAL A 393 -19.49 21.05 -19.84
C VAL A 393 -18.59 20.21 -20.74
N HIS A 394 -18.74 20.34 -22.07
CA HIS A 394 -17.89 19.73 -23.08
C HIS A 394 -16.41 19.98 -22.80
N ASN A 395 -16.01 21.25 -22.65
CA ASN A 395 -14.62 21.62 -22.43
C ASN A 395 -14.05 21.12 -21.09
N ARG A 396 -14.91 20.87 -20.10
CA ARG A 396 -14.50 20.34 -18.78
C ARG A 396 -14.44 18.81 -18.76
N VAL A 397 -15.33 18.13 -19.48
CA VAL A 397 -15.44 16.66 -19.51
C VAL A 397 -14.61 16.07 -20.65
N LEU A 398 -14.87 16.48 -21.90
CA LEU A 398 -14.18 15.97 -23.09
C LEU A 398 -12.90 16.76 -23.42
N GLY A 399 -12.88 18.05 -23.09
CA GLY A 399 -11.74 18.95 -23.31
C GLY A 399 -11.88 19.80 -24.58
N GLY A 400 -11.37 21.03 -24.54
CA GLY A 400 -11.26 21.91 -25.72
C GLY A 400 -9.95 21.69 -26.51
N GLY A 401 -9.61 22.60 -27.45
CA GLY A 401 -8.44 22.48 -28.33
C GLY A 401 -7.10 22.20 -27.61
N ALA A 402 -6.84 22.83 -26.46
CA ALA A 402 -5.65 22.57 -25.64
C ALA A 402 -5.57 21.14 -25.04
N SER A 403 -6.68 20.40 -25.05
CA SER A 403 -6.78 19.02 -24.54
C SER A 403 -6.59 17.95 -25.62
N GLN A 404 -6.62 18.35 -26.90
CA GLN A 404 -6.49 17.44 -28.03
C GLN A 404 -5.11 16.78 -28.08
N LEU A 405 -4.05 17.53 -27.74
CA LEU A 405 -2.68 17.02 -27.62
C LEU A 405 -2.56 15.89 -26.59
N SER A 406 -3.26 15.99 -25.45
CA SER A 406 -3.25 14.94 -24.42
C SER A 406 -4.01 13.69 -24.85
N ASN A 407 -5.12 13.85 -25.58
CA ASN A 407 -5.87 12.71 -26.12
C ASN A 407 -5.10 12.00 -27.25
N GLN A 408 -4.46 12.76 -28.14
CA GLN A 408 -3.59 12.22 -29.18
C GLN A 408 -2.38 11.48 -28.58
N GLY A 409 -1.71 12.06 -27.59
CA GLY A 409 -0.60 11.42 -26.89
C GLY A 409 -1.01 10.07 -26.29
N ARG A 410 -2.21 9.96 -25.70
CA ARG A 410 -2.72 8.67 -25.19
C ARG A 410 -2.99 7.66 -26.29
N GLN A 411 -3.61 8.07 -27.40
CA GLN A 411 -3.84 7.18 -28.54
C GLN A 411 -2.51 6.63 -29.08
N GLU A 412 -1.48 7.48 -29.15
CA GLU A 412 -0.14 7.08 -29.53
C GLU A 412 0.51 6.15 -28.49
N GLN A 413 0.39 6.44 -27.20
CA GLN A 413 0.86 5.55 -26.12
C GLN A 413 0.22 4.16 -26.25
N PHE A 414 -1.09 4.06 -26.55
CA PHE A 414 -1.74 2.77 -26.81
C PHE A 414 -1.20 2.09 -28.06
N ARG A 415 -0.97 2.84 -29.15
CA ARG A 415 -0.40 2.32 -30.40
C ARG A 415 1.00 1.73 -30.18
N LEU A 416 1.84 2.39 -29.38
CA LEU A 416 3.19 1.92 -29.07
C LEU A 416 3.20 0.83 -27.98
N GLY A 417 2.25 0.89 -27.06
CA GLY A 417 2.21 0.00 -25.91
C GLY A 417 1.66 -1.38 -26.22
N VAL A 418 0.73 -1.54 -27.17
CA VAL A 418 0.25 -2.86 -27.59
C VAL A 418 1.39 -3.74 -28.11
N PRO A 419 2.26 -3.29 -29.04
CA PRO A 419 3.46 -4.02 -29.43
C PRO A 419 4.42 -4.31 -28.26
N ALA A 420 4.60 -3.37 -27.33
CA ALA A 420 5.49 -3.55 -26.18
C ALA A 420 5.00 -4.69 -25.26
N ILE A 421 3.69 -4.74 -24.99
CA ILE A 421 3.04 -5.80 -24.21
C ILE A 421 3.11 -7.13 -24.96
N ALA A 422 2.88 -7.14 -26.27
CA ALA A 422 2.93 -8.35 -27.08
C ALA A 422 4.32 -9.04 -27.07
N ARG A 423 5.41 -8.28 -26.89
CA ARG A 423 6.76 -8.84 -26.71
C ARG A 423 6.95 -9.58 -25.39
N ARG A 424 6.19 -9.21 -24.34
CA ARG A 424 6.27 -9.81 -22.99
C ARG A 424 4.89 -9.93 -22.34
N PRO A 425 4.03 -10.82 -22.88
CA PRO A 425 2.61 -10.80 -22.56
C PRO A 425 2.30 -11.27 -21.14
N PHE A 426 3.12 -12.14 -20.53
CA PHE A 426 2.77 -12.77 -19.25
C PHE A 426 3.16 -11.95 -18.03
N PHE A 427 4.43 -11.52 -17.94
CA PHE A 427 4.98 -10.87 -16.74
C PHE A 427 5.46 -9.43 -16.98
N GLY A 428 5.37 -8.90 -18.21
CA GLY A 428 5.76 -7.52 -18.50
C GLY A 428 7.26 -7.23 -18.32
N TYR A 429 7.57 -5.97 -18.01
CA TYR A 429 8.95 -5.47 -17.84
C TYR A 429 9.34 -5.23 -16.37
N GLY A 430 8.41 -5.45 -15.44
CA GLY A 430 8.53 -5.21 -14.01
C GLY A 430 8.08 -3.79 -13.59
N PRO A 431 7.92 -3.55 -12.27
CA PRO A 431 7.36 -2.32 -11.73
C PRO A 431 8.02 -1.04 -12.26
N GLY A 432 7.23 -0.17 -12.89
CA GLY A 432 7.62 1.15 -13.41
C GLY A 432 8.52 1.14 -14.66
N GLU A 433 8.88 -0.02 -15.20
CA GLU A 433 9.70 -0.12 -16.42
C GLU A 433 8.85 -0.10 -17.70
N GLY A 434 7.53 -0.20 -17.58
CA GLY A 434 6.58 -0.18 -18.68
C GLY A 434 6.68 1.10 -19.49
N ALA A 435 6.87 2.27 -18.85
CA ALA A 435 7.08 3.52 -19.59
C ALA A 435 8.33 3.45 -20.48
N GLY A 436 9.40 2.80 -20.00
CA GLY A 436 10.64 2.61 -20.76
C GLY A 436 10.43 1.68 -21.94
N ALA A 437 9.65 0.62 -21.74
CA ALA A 437 9.32 -0.35 -22.78
C ALA A 437 8.39 0.20 -23.87
N VAL A 438 7.41 1.03 -23.50
CA VAL A 438 6.53 1.72 -24.46
C VAL A 438 7.31 2.77 -25.25
N GLY A 439 8.28 3.44 -24.62
CA GLY A 439 9.20 4.37 -25.28
C GLY A 439 8.57 5.69 -25.71
N TRP A 440 7.33 5.98 -25.29
CA TRP A 440 6.68 7.25 -25.59
C TRP A 440 7.27 8.37 -24.73
N ARG A 441 7.56 9.51 -25.36
CA ARG A 441 8.07 10.71 -24.70
C ARG A 441 7.18 11.89 -25.02
N ASN A 442 6.97 12.74 -24.03
CA ASN A 442 6.27 14.00 -24.26
C ASN A 442 7.16 14.99 -25.06
N GLN A 443 6.60 16.14 -25.42
CA GLN A 443 7.33 17.19 -26.17
C GLN A 443 8.57 17.74 -25.43
N GLN A 444 8.64 17.54 -24.12
CA GLN A 444 9.77 17.94 -23.27
C GLN A 444 10.80 16.81 -23.10
N GLY A 445 10.60 15.67 -23.79
CA GLY A 445 11.49 14.51 -23.73
C GLY A 445 11.29 13.59 -22.52
N PHE A 446 10.34 13.88 -21.64
CA PHE A 446 10.05 13.04 -20.47
C PHE A 446 9.26 11.80 -20.86
N LEU A 447 9.68 10.67 -20.32
CA LEU A 447 9.06 9.38 -20.48
C LEU A 447 7.82 9.29 -19.57
N SER A 448 6.65 9.04 -20.13
CA SER A 448 5.44 8.84 -19.33
C SER A 448 4.43 7.92 -20.00
N ILE A 449 3.66 7.22 -19.16
CA ILE A 449 2.42 6.57 -19.56
C ILE A 449 1.32 7.25 -18.77
N ASP A 450 0.27 7.71 -19.43
CA ASP A 450 -0.82 8.40 -18.75
C ASP A 450 -1.86 7.41 -18.23
N SER A 451 -2.10 6.31 -18.95
CA SER A 451 -3.14 5.33 -18.59
C SER A 451 -2.62 4.30 -17.59
N GLY A 452 -3.29 4.17 -16.44
CA GLY A 452 -3.00 3.13 -15.46
C GLY A 452 -3.21 1.73 -16.02
N PHE A 453 -4.21 1.53 -16.88
CA PHE A 453 -4.43 0.25 -17.57
C PHE A 453 -3.21 -0.16 -18.39
N LEU A 454 -2.70 0.77 -19.20
CA LEU A 454 -1.53 0.54 -20.04
C LEU A 454 -0.27 0.32 -19.18
N SER A 455 -0.09 1.12 -18.13
CA SER A 455 1.05 0.99 -17.22
C SER A 455 1.08 -0.38 -16.54
N VAL A 456 -0.04 -0.84 -15.99
CA VAL A 456 -0.13 -2.15 -15.32
C VAL A 456 0.10 -3.29 -16.33
N ALA A 457 -0.47 -3.19 -17.54
CA ALA A 457 -0.28 -4.19 -18.58
C ALA A 457 1.17 -4.24 -19.08
N ALA A 458 1.85 -3.11 -19.19
CA ALA A 458 3.26 -3.06 -19.58
C ALA A 458 4.19 -3.52 -18.43
N ASP A 459 3.94 -3.08 -17.20
CA ASP A 459 4.76 -3.42 -16.04
C ASP A 459 4.64 -4.91 -15.66
N TYR A 460 3.42 -5.45 -15.65
CA TYR A 460 3.13 -6.76 -15.06
C TYR A 460 2.55 -7.78 -16.06
N GLY A 461 2.41 -7.40 -17.32
CA GLY A 461 1.78 -8.24 -18.34
C GLY A 461 0.28 -8.40 -18.16
N LEU A 462 -0.31 -9.26 -18.99
CA LEU A 462 -1.72 -9.62 -18.95
C LEU A 462 -2.11 -10.33 -17.65
N LEU A 463 -1.20 -11.15 -17.07
CA LEU A 463 -1.49 -11.82 -15.81
C LEU A 463 -1.63 -10.81 -14.66
N GLY A 464 -0.74 -9.82 -14.59
CA GLY A 464 -0.82 -8.75 -13.61
C GLY A 464 -2.06 -7.88 -13.82
N PHE A 465 -2.35 -7.53 -15.08
CA PHE A 465 -3.55 -6.77 -15.47
C PHE A 465 -4.84 -7.46 -15.03
N VAL A 466 -5.03 -8.73 -15.43
CA VAL A 466 -6.22 -9.52 -15.08
C VAL A 466 -6.32 -9.73 -13.58
N SER A 467 -5.19 -9.95 -12.89
CA SER A 467 -5.20 -10.15 -11.44
C SER A 467 -5.59 -8.89 -10.67
N LEU A 468 -5.02 -7.73 -10.98
CA LEU A 468 -5.33 -6.48 -10.29
C LEU A 468 -6.74 -5.99 -10.62
N TYR A 469 -7.05 -5.80 -11.90
CA TYR A 469 -8.36 -5.28 -12.30
C TYR A 469 -9.48 -6.29 -12.11
N GLY A 470 -9.19 -7.59 -12.25
CA GLY A 470 -10.11 -8.64 -11.85
C GLY A 470 -10.43 -8.60 -10.36
N THR A 471 -9.45 -8.33 -9.48
CA THR A 471 -9.72 -8.10 -8.06
C THR A 471 -10.69 -6.93 -7.87
N MET A 472 -10.44 -5.79 -8.51
CA MET A 472 -11.29 -4.60 -8.39
C MET A 472 -12.70 -4.85 -8.92
N ILE A 473 -12.85 -5.43 -10.11
CA ILE A 473 -14.15 -5.69 -10.75
C ILE A 473 -14.95 -6.72 -9.94
N THR A 474 -14.34 -7.85 -9.57
CA THR A 474 -15.04 -8.89 -8.81
C THR A 474 -15.44 -8.38 -7.43
N LEU A 475 -14.58 -7.62 -6.75
CA LEU A 475 -14.89 -7.02 -5.46
C LEU A 475 -16.03 -6.00 -5.57
N MET A 476 -16.00 -5.13 -6.60
CA MET A 476 -17.06 -4.16 -6.89
C MET A 476 -18.42 -4.85 -7.08
N ILE A 477 -18.47 -5.89 -7.92
CA ILE A 477 -19.69 -6.63 -8.23
C ILE A 477 -20.24 -7.32 -6.97
N LEU A 478 -19.38 -8.03 -6.24
CA LEU A 478 -19.79 -8.76 -5.03
C LEU A 478 -20.30 -7.82 -3.94
N LEU A 479 -19.62 -6.69 -3.72
CA LEU A 479 -20.03 -5.68 -2.74
C LEU A 479 -21.35 -5.01 -3.14
N ALA A 480 -21.52 -4.65 -4.42
CA ALA A 480 -22.77 -4.09 -4.91
C ALA A 480 -23.94 -5.07 -4.68
N PHE A 481 -23.81 -6.32 -5.13
CA PHE A 481 -24.87 -7.31 -4.94
C PHE A 481 -25.16 -7.60 -3.46
N ARG A 482 -24.12 -7.67 -2.62
CA ARG A 482 -24.29 -7.90 -1.18
C ARG A 482 -24.99 -6.72 -0.52
N GLY A 483 -24.51 -5.50 -0.73
CA GLY A 483 -25.12 -4.30 -0.17
C GLY A 483 -26.55 -4.08 -0.63
N LEU A 484 -26.89 -4.43 -1.87
CA LEU A 484 -28.27 -4.39 -2.38
C LEU A 484 -29.19 -5.44 -1.75
N LYS A 485 -28.65 -6.55 -1.23
CA LYS A 485 -29.42 -7.63 -0.58
C LYS A 485 -29.52 -7.49 0.94
N MET A 486 -28.66 -6.69 1.58
CA MET A 486 -28.66 -6.52 3.04
C MET A 486 -29.94 -5.81 3.51
N SER A 487 -30.71 -6.52 4.34
CA SER A 487 -31.83 -6.00 5.12
C SER A 487 -31.33 -5.32 6.39
N GLY A 488 -31.68 -4.05 6.59
CA GLY A 488 -31.31 -3.30 7.79
C GLY A 488 -31.58 -1.80 7.61
N ASP A 489 -31.65 -1.10 8.75
CA ASP A 489 -31.84 0.34 8.77
C ASP A 489 -30.59 1.06 8.24
N GLY A 490 -30.76 1.81 7.16
CA GLY A 490 -29.67 2.57 6.53
C GLY A 490 -28.99 1.85 5.36
N TYR A 491 -28.02 2.52 4.75
CA TYR A 491 -27.27 2.13 3.57
C TYR A 491 -25.93 1.48 3.92
N PRO A 492 -25.63 0.26 3.43
CA PRO A 492 -24.40 -0.44 3.71
C PRO A 492 -23.18 0.30 3.14
N LEU A 493 -22.04 0.16 3.82
CA LEU A 493 -20.77 0.72 3.36
C LEU A 493 -20.26 0.02 2.09
N GLU A 494 -20.69 -1.22 1.88
CA GLU A 494 -20.42 -2.03 0.69
C GLU A 494 -20.76 -1.28 -0.61
N LEU A 495 -21.85 -0.52 -0.61
CA LEU A 495 -22.27 0.28 -1.77
C LEU A 495 -21.29 1.43 -2.04
N ALA A 496 -20.78 2.08 -0.98
CA ALA A 496 -19.78 3.13 -1.10
C ALA A 496 -18.46 2.59 -1.67
N VAL A 497 -18.02 1.42 -1.19
CA VAL A 497 -16.80 0.77 -1.68
C VAL A 497 -16.98 0.27 -3.12
N ALA A 498 -18.17 -0.21 -3.50
CA ALA A 498 -18.46 -0.56 -4.89
C ALA A 498 -18.39 0.67 -5.81
N THR A 499 -19.00 1.79 -5.42
CA THR A 499 -18.88 3.06 -6.15
C THR A 499 -17.44 3.56 -6.20
N PHE A 500 -16.68 3.47 -5.10
CA PHE A 500 -15.25 3.79 -5.08
C PHE A 500 -14.47 3.03 -6.15
N LEU A 501 -14.72 1.72 -6.28
CA LEU A 501 -14.03 0.89 -7.28
C LEU A 501 -14.43 1.27 -8.71
N ALA A 502 -15.70 1.64 -8.94
CA ALA A 502 -16.14 2.16 -10.24
C ALA A 502 -15.44 3.48 -10.60
N VAL A 503 -15.33 4.41 -9.64
CA VAL A 503 -14.60 5.67 -9.80
C VAL A 503 -13.12 5.39 -10.07
N LEU A 504 -12.51 4.48 -9.32
CA LEU A 504 -11.11 4.09 -9.49
C LEU A 504 -10.83 3.52 -10.89
N LEU A 505 -11.70 2.63 -11.39
CA LEU A 505 -11.57 2.09 -12.75
C LEU A 505 -11.67 3.21 -13.79
N ASN A 506 -12.55 4.19 -13.56
CA ASN A 506 -12.64 5.36 -14.42
C ASN A 506 -11.37 6.23 -14.37
N THR A 507 -10.84 6.56 -13.17
CA THR A 507 -9.64 7.39 -13.05
C THR A 507 -8.40 6.69 -13.60
N ARG A 508 -8.28 5.37 -13.45
CA ARG A 508 -7.17 4.57 -14.00
C ARG A 508 -7.15 4.48 -15.52
N SER A 509 -8.23 4.85 -16.20
CA SER A 509 -8.22 4.99 -17.66
C SER A 509 -7.29 6.13 -18.13
N VAL A 510 -7.13 7.17 -17.30
CA VAL A 510 -6.46 8.43 -17.66
C VAL A 510 -5.30 8.82 -16.75
N LEU A 511 -5.09 8.10 -15.64
CA LEU A 511 -4.01 8.32 -14.68
C LEU A 511 -3.29 7.02 -14.30
N SER A 512 -1.96 7.03 -14.41
CA SER A 512 -1.07 5.92 -14.06
C SER A 512 -0.35 6.11 -12.72
N GLN A 513 -0.29 7.35 -12.21
CA GLN A 513 0.50 7.70 -11.03
C GLN A 513 0.07 6.87 -9.80
N GLY A 514 1.07 6.42 -9.03
CA GLY A 514 0.88 5.48 -7.91
C GLY A 514 0.75 6.13 -6.53
N ASP A 515 0.66 7.45 -6.44
CA ASP A 515 0.67 8.18 -5.17
C ASP A 515 -0.49 7.78 -4.23
N ASN A 516 -1.65 7.47 -4.81
CA ASN A 516 -2.85 7.00 -4.11
C ASN A 516 -2.92 5.47 -3.93
N ASP A 517 -1.94 4.71 -4.42
CA ASP A 517 -1.94 3.24 -4.36
C ASP A 517 -2.10 2.70 -2.93
N PRO A 518 -1.45 3.28 -1.89
CA PRO A 518 -1.66 2.80 -0.53
C PRO A 518 -3.13 2.93 -0.08
N PHE A 519 -3.79 4.04 -0.42
CA PHE A 519 -5.21 4.25 -0.12
C PHE A 519 -6.12 3.28 -0.87
N ILE A 520 -5.82 3.01 -2.14
CA ILE A 520 -6.51 2.02 -2.95
C ILE A 520 -6.40 0.63 -2.31
N PHE A 521 -5.19 0.20 -1.95
CA PHE A 521 -4.97 -1.12 -1.35
C PHE A 521 -5.58 -1.26 0.04
N MET A 522 -5.56 -0.19 0.86
CA MET A 522 -6.33 -0.14 2.10
C MET A 522 -7.82 -0.40 1.85
N THR A 523 -8.36 0.18 0.78
CA THR A 523 -9.78 0.05 0.40
C THR A 523 -10.09 -1.33 -0.18
N LEU A 524 -9.16 -1.98 -0.90
CA LEU A 524 -9.29 -3.38 -1.31
C LEU A 524 -9.37 -4.31 -0.08
N GLY A 525 -8.51 -4.08 0.91
CA GLY A 525 -8.56 -4.81 2.19
C GLY A 525 -9.87 -4.59 2.94
N LEU A 526 -10.35 -3.34 2.99
CA LEU A 526 -11.64 -2.97 3.57
C LEU A 526 -12.79 -3.70 2.85
N GLY A 527 -12.80 -3.71 1.51
CA GLY A 527 -13.85 -4.37 0.74
C GLY A 527 -13.91 -5.88 0.99
N ILE A 528 -12.76 -6.57 1.04
CA ILE A 528 -12.72 -8.01 1.35
C ILE A 528 -13.21 -8.26 2.78
N ALA A 529 -12.82 -7.41 3.74
CA ALA A 529 -13.31 -7.49 5.11
C ALA A 529 -14.84 -7.30 5.22
N LEU A 530 -15.41 -6.35 4.48
CA LEU A 530 -16.86 -6.14 4.44
C LEU A 530 -17.61 -7.35 3.87
N LEU A 531 -17.07 -8.01 2.84
CA LEU A 531 -17.65 -9.27 2.33
C LEU A 531 -17.64 -10.39 3.38
N TYR A 532 -16.62 -10.46 4.24
CA TYR A 532 -16.59 -11.41 5.36
C TYR A 532 -17.65 -11.06 6.41
N ARG A 533 -17.69 -9.81 6.86
CA ARG A 533 -18.61 -9.35 7.92
C ARG A 533 -20.08 -9.42 7.52
N SER A 534 -20.35 -9.17 6.24
CA SER A 534 -21.71 -9.19 5.72
C SER A 534 -22.27 -10.60 5.57
N ARG A 535 -21.49 -11.68 5.78
CA ARG A 535 -22.02 -13.06 5.70
C ARG A 535 -23.16 -13.24 6.71
N PRO A 536 -24.26 -13.92 6.31
CA PRO A 536 -25.30 -14.24 7.26
C PRO A 536 -24.66 -15.13 8.33
N VAL A 537 -24.92 -14.83 9.60
CA VAL A 537 -24.61 -15.73 10.71
C VAL A 537 -25.56 -16.92 10.58
N SER A 538 -25.28 -17.81 9.64
CA SER A 538 -26.05 -19.04 9.42
C SER A 538 -25.08 -20.21 9.33
N LEU A 539 -25.09 -21.00 10.40
CA LEU A 539 -24.58 -22.37 10.50
C LEU A 539 -23.06 -22.55 10.55
N SER A 540 -22.46 -22.13 11.66
CA SER A 540 -21.32 -22.86 12.24
C SER A 540 -21.71 -23.28 13.66
N VAL A 541 -22.61 -24.26 13.73
CA VAL A 541 -22.66 -25.23 14.83
C VAL A 541 -21.88 -26.44 14.35
#